data_AF-A0A7Y9FDD1-F1
#
_entry.id   AF-A0A7Y9FDD1-F1
#
_cell.length_a   1.000
_cell.length_b   1.000
_cell.length_c   1.000
_cell.angle_alpha   90.00
_cell.angle_beta   90.00
_cell.angle_gamma   90.00
#
_symmetry.space_group_name_H-M   'P 1'
#
loop_
_entity.id
_entity.type
_entity.pdbx_description
1 polymer ?
#
loop_
_entity_poly.entity_id
_entity_poly.type
_entity_poly.pdbx_seq_one_letter_code
_entity_poly.pdbx_strand_id
1 'polypeptide(L)'
;MPRPTPARPRTARGAGARTVGAAAVLALLAGCTWGQPETVPAVSSATFVPEPAPEPVAAELTVPDDLVTSLVPDGSGPVATSAAAVAASRTLFASAPVAVLTAHGDVTGGLTAASAAVAVGAPVLVVPPDADAAAAVVAEVERLGATAVLVVGGAEPAGLPADVAAVAVPAGADPTTLATATGVDLTATTDVAPDGAADAVRALDATAPTVLLAGDGGDGATASPTTAGPATPTTAPRANATLPATLPPVGDDGAVLALAGERPVPLAVLATLRAAGAEILDLPGGDPRATTGTVQALADADPAAVLQLTSDLGATRTLTSRVQAAVTGVELPGGGQLVFPEGDGVPGKRYVALYGTPGTPSLGVLGEQDVPATLARTRQHATPFRDLTDDVVVPAVEIIATVASAGPGDDGDYSQERSVDDLRPLVDAAREDGAYVVLDLQPGRTDFRTQAQRYAELLAEPHVGLALDPEWRLAPDQVHLRQIGSVSAAEINQTSEWLARFTRERDLPQKMLVLHQFSLRMISDRQDVDTSHDELAVVIHVDGQGTQPAKRGTWDALRTNAPDVHWGWKNFYDEDEPMLDPAQTYQVDPVPDLVTYQ
;
A
#
# COMPACT_ATOMS: atom_id res chain seq x y z
N MET A 1 20.85 26.82 -37.78
CA MET A 1 19.97 27.28 -38.90
C MET A 1 20.33 26.45 -40.12
N PRO A 2 19.39 25.90 -40.91
CA PRO A 2 18.03 26.39 -41.21
C PRO A 2 16.90 25.70 -40.42
N ARG A 3 15.72 26.32 -40.49
CA ARG A 3 14.53 26.15 -39.65
C ARG A 3 13.57 25.04 -40.14
N PRO A 4 12.70 24.52 -39.25
CA PRO A 4 11.74 23.45 -39.52
C PRO A 4 10.40 23.98 -40.06
N THR A 5 9.64 23.11 -40.73
CA THR A 5 8.27 23.37 -41.20
C THR A 5 7.30 22.46 -40.41
N PRO A 6 6.15 22.97 -39.93
CA PRO A 6 5.35 22.30 -38.90
C PRO A 6 4.24 21.41 -39.47
N ALA A 7 4.03 20.25 -38.84
CA ALA A 7 2.82 19.45 -39.03
C ALA A 7 1.71 19.90 -38.07
N ARG A 8 0.51 20.08 -38.63
CA ARG A 8 -0.69 20.67 -38.03
C ARG A 8 -1.51 19.68 -37.17
N PRO A 9 -2.44 20.19 -36.34
CA PRO A 9 -3.07 19.47 -35.23
C PRO A 9 -4.27 18.60 -35.64
N ARG A 10 -4.52 17.54 -34.87
CA ARG A 10 -5.73 16.71 -34.94
C ARG A 10 -6.92 17.49 -34.37
N THR A 11 -7.99 17.50 -35.15
CA THR A 11 -9.25 18.23 -34.95
C THR A 11 -10.12 17.59 -33.87
N ALA A 12 -10.70 18.46 -33.04
CA ALA A 12 -11.78 18.19 -32.10
C ALA A 12 -13.02 17.60 -32.79
N ARG A 13 -13.67 16.62 -32.14
CA ARG A 13 -15.02 16.15 -32.48
C ARG A 13 -16.06 17.05 -31.83
N GLY A 14 -17.06 17.42 -32.61
CA GLY A 14 -17.99 18.50 -32.36
C GLY A 14 -19.11 18.18 -31.37
N ALA A 15 -19.47 19.22 -30.63
CA ALA A 15 -20.72 19.36 -29.90
C ALA A 15 -21.88 19.63 -30.88
N GLY A 16 -22.95 18.85 -30.79
CA GLY A 16 -24.21 19.09 -31.49
C GLY A 16 -25.06 20.11 -30.75
N ALA A 17 -25.25 21.28 -31.37
CA ALA A 17 -26.16 22.31 -30.92
C ALA A 17 -27.63 21.88 -31.13
N ARG A 18 -28.46 21.95 -30.08
CA ARG A 18 -29.93 22.00 -30.20
C ARG A 18 -30.39 23.41 -29.82
N THR A 19 -30.96 24.07 -30.81
CA THR A 19 -31.55 25.41 -30.77
C THR A 19 -32.78 25.47 -29.88
N VAL A 20 -32.77 26.41 -28.93
CA VAL A 20 -33.91 26.86 -28.13
C VAL A 20 -34.74 27.85 -28.97
N GLY A 21 -36.03 27.53 -29.17
CA GLY A 21 -37.03 28.45 -29.73
C GLY A 21 -37.94 28.94 -28.62
N ALA A 22 -37.80 30.21 -28.24
CA ALA A 22 -38.68 30.91 -27.31
C ALA A 22 -39.91 31.47 -28.06
N ALA A 23 -41.11 31.19 -27.56
CA ALA A 23 -42.34 31.88 -27.97
C ALA A 23 -43.09 32.35 -26.72
N ALA A 24 -43.14 33.66 -26.55
CA ALA A 24 -43.89 34.37 -25.53
C ALA A 24 -45.37 34.49 -25.93
N VAL A 25 -46.30 34.27 -24.99
CA VAL A 25 -47.70 34.72 -25.12
C VAL A 25 -48.14 35.37 -23.81
N LEU A 26 -48.54 36.64 -23.96
CA LEU A 26 -49.05 37.55 -22.94
C LEU A 26 -50.45 37.16 -22.42
N ALA A 27 -50.70 37.49 -21.16
CA ALA A 27 -51.99 37.42 -20.48
C ALA A 27 -53.01 38.46 -20.99
N LEU A 28 -54.31 38.11 -20.94
CA LEU A 28 -55.43 39.06 -20.89
C LEU A 28 -56.58 38.48 -20.04
N LEU A 29 -56.97 39.25 -19.03
CA LEU A 29 -58.12 39.05 -18.14
C LEU A 29 -59.44 39.42 -18.85
N ALA A 30 -60.50 38.65 -18.61
CA ALA A 30 -61.88 39.13 -18.70
C ALA A 30 -62.77 38.31 -17.76
N GLY A 31 -63.44 39.01 -16.83
CA GLY A 31 -64.45 38.44 -15.95
C GLY A 31 -65.83 38.41 -16.61
N CYS A 32 -66.67 37.48 -16.16
CA CYS A 32 -68.13 37.54 -16.28
C CYS A 32 -68.77 36.83 -15.07
N THR A 33 -69.85 37.43 -14.61
CA THR A 33 -70.61 37.17 -13.39
C THR A 33 -71.76 36.17 -13.58
N TRP A 34 -72.09 35.50 -12.46
CA TRP A 34 -73.43 35.08 -11.98
C TRP A 34 -74.17 33.86 -12.55
N GLY A 35 -74.63 33.02 -11.60
CA GLY A 35 -75.68 31.99 -11.76
C GLY A 35 -75.58 30.83 -10.74
N GLN A 36 -76.26 30.92 -9.60
CA GLN A 36 -76.68 29.80 -8.71
C GLN A 36 -78.13 29.41 -9.07
N PRO A 37 -78.76 28.29 -8.64
CA PRO A 37 -78.44 27.32 -7.56
C PRO A 37 -78.54 25.83 -8.03
N GLU A 38 -78.19 24.78 -7.28
CA GLU A 38 -78.98 24.13 -6.20
C GLU A 38 -78.13 23.11 -5.40
N THR A 39 -78.61 22.89 -4.18
CA THR A 39 -78.02 22.24 -3.01
C THR A 39 -77.88 20.73 -3.06
N VAL A 40 -76.73 20.22 -2.59
CA VAL A 40 -76.58 18.89 -1.97
C VAL A 40 -75.70 19.06 -0.72
N PRO A 41 -76.07 18.55 0.47
CA PRO A 41 -75.27 18.76 1.67
C PRO A 41 -74.07 17.81 1.65
N ALA A 42 -72.88 18.34 1.37
CA ALA A 42 -71.64 17.61 1.57
C ALA A 42 -71.13 17.86 2.99
N VAL A 43 -71.01 16.76 3.72
CA VAL A 43 -70.44 16.65 5.06
C VAL A 43 -69.04 17.26 5.07
N SER A 44 -68.74 18.03 6.12
CA SER A 44 -67.43 18.61 6.40
C SER A 44 -66.36 17.52 6.55
N SER A 45 -65.63 17.21 5.48
CA SER A 45 -64.36 16.51 5.57
C SER A 45 -63.26 17.55 5.80
N ALA A 46 -62.79 17.64 7.04
CA ALA A 46 -61.51 18.27 7.31
C ALA A 46 -60.47 17.58 6.42
N THR A 47 -59.90 18.33 5.47
CA THR A 47 -58.78 17.87 4.67
C THR A 47 -57.60 17.79 5.61
N PHE A 48 -57.25 16.57 6.02
CA PHE A 48 -56.00 16.28 6.70
C PHE A 48 -54.90 16.62 5.69
N VAL A 49 -54.24 17.76 5.87
CA VAL A 49 -52.99 18.05 5.19
C VAL A 49 -51.97 17.14 5.86
N PRO A 50 -51.45 16.10 5.20
CA PRO A 50 -50.37 15.31 5.79
C PRO A 50 -49.23 16.27 6.11
N GLU A 51 -48.77 16.21 7.36
CA GLU A 51 -47.54 16.88 7.79
C GLU A 51 -46.43 16.49 6.81
N PRO A 52 -45.68 17.44 6.24
CA PRO A 52 -44.60 17.11 5.32
C PRO A 52 -43.65 16.16 6.02
N ALA A 53 -43.36 15.02 5.40
CA ALA A 53 -42.37 14.09 5.92
C ALA A 53 -41.05 14.85 6.16
N PRO A 54 -40.39 14.65 7.32
CA PRO A 54 -39.15 15.36 7.62
C PRO A 54 -38.13 15.10 6.50
N GLU A 55 -37.41 16.15 6.08
CA GLU A 55 -36.35 16.01 5.09
C GLU A 55 -35.27 15.06 5.62
N PRO A 56 -34.76 14.14 4.79
CA PRO A 56 -33.77 13.19 5.24
C PRO A 56 -32.43 13.90 5.51
N VAL A 57 -31.73 13.44 6.54
CA VAL A 57 -30.46 14.02 7.01
C VAL A 57 -29.28 13.14 6.61
N ALA A 58 -28.13 13.73 6.32
CA ALA A 58 -26.90 12.98 5.98
C ALA A 58 -25.81 13.27 7.03
N ALA A 59 -24.91 12.31 7.21
CA ALA A 59 -23.68 12.54 7.94
C ALA A 59 -22.73 13.43 7.12
N GLU A 60 -21.89 14.21 7.80
CA GLU A 60 -20.85 15.02 7.17
C GLU A 60 -19.51 14.33 7.34
N LEU A 61 -18.83 14.06 6.22
CA LEU A 61 -17.51 13.42 6.23
C LEU A 61 -16.38 14.43 6.42
N THR A 62 -15.25 13.93 6.87
CA THR A 62 -14.00 14.68 6.96
C THR A 62 -12.86 13.87 6.34
N VAL A 63 -11.87 14.58 5.77
CA VAL A 63 -10.62 13.99 5.28
C VAL A 63 -9.53 14.35 6.28
N PRO A 64 -8.72 13.39 6.75
CA PRO A 64 -7.58 13.67 7.61
C PRO A 64 -6.57 14.62 6.96
N ASP A 65 -5.94 15.48 7.78
CA ASP A 65 -4.90 16.41 7.30
C ASP A 65 -3.56 15.69 7.00
N ASP A 66 -3.24 14.64 7.76
CA ASP A 66 -2.03 13.85 7.58
C ASP A 66 -2.25 12.80 6.48
N LEU A 67 -1.25 12.61 5.61
CA LEU A 67 -1.31 11.62 4.54
C LEU A 67 -1.58 10.20 5.05
N VAL A 68 -1.05 9.82 6.22
CA VAL A 68 -1.34 8.52 6.85
C VAL A 68 -1.81 8.73 8.28
N THR A 69 -3.01 8.26 8.59
CA THR A 69 -3.58 8.22 9.94
C THR A 69 -3.71 6.77 10.42
N SER A 70 -3.23 6.47 11.61
CA SER A 70 -3.33 5.12 12.18
C SER A 70 -4.63 4.90 12.92
N LEU A 71 -5.34 3.83 12.55
CA LEU A 71 -6.51 3.32 13.27
C LEU A 71 -6.19 2.03 14.06
N VAL A 72 -4.90 1.66 14.10
CA VAL A 72 -4.44 0.51 14.87
C VAL A 72 -4.61 0.81 16.35
N PRO A 73 -5.35 -0.03 17.10
CA PRO A 73 -5.56 0.23 18.52
C PRO A 73 -4.30 -0.02 19.35
N ASP A 74 -4.16 0.74 20.42
CA ASP A 74 -3.17 0.46 21.46
C ASP A 74 -3.60 -0.79 22.26
N GLY A 75 -2.86 -1.89 22.07
CA GLY A 75 -3.09 -3.15 22.77
C GLY A 75 -4.18 -4.03 22.12
N SER A 76 -4.81 -4.89 22.93
CA SER A 76 -5.80 -5.86 22.45
C SER A 76 -6.97 -6.01 23.41
N GLY A 77 -8.07 -6.58 22.92
CA GLY A 77 -9.28 -6.84 23.70
C GLY A 77 -10.34 -5.73 23.60
N PRO A 78 -11.35 -5.74 24.50
CA PRO A 78 -12.56 -4.94 24.34
C PRO A 78 -12.33 -3.43 24.29
N VAL A 79 -11.44 -2.91 25.14
CA VAL A 79 -11.12 -1.48 25.23
C VAL A 79 -10.40 -1.02 23.96
N ALA A 80 -9.41 -1.79 23.49
CA ALA A 80 -8.69 -1.55 22.25
C ALA A 80 -9.64 -1.54 21.03
N THR A 81 -10.53 -2.52 20.93
CA THR A 81 -11.54 -2.57 19.84
C THR A 81 -12.50 -1.37 19.89
N SER A 82 -12.96 -0.99 21.08
CA SER A 82 -13.80 0.21 21.26
C SER A 82 -13.08 1.49 20.86
N ALA A 83 -11.82 1.65 21.27
CA ALA A 83 -10.98 2.78 20.91
C ALA A 83 -10.76 2.88 19.39
N ALA A 84 -10.51 1.77 18.70
CA ALA A 84 -10.38 1.76 17.23
C ALA A 84 -11.68 2.18 16.53
N ALA A 85 -12.84 1.72 17.01
CA ALA A 85 -14.13 2.11 16.45
C ALA A 85 -14.41 3.62 16.63
N VAL A 86 -14.12 4.17 17.83
CA VAL A 86 -14.21 5.61 18.10
C VAL A 86 -13.21 6.39 17.24
N ALA A 87 -11.98 5.91 17.08
CA ALA A 87 -10.98 6.56 16.24
C ALA A 87 -11.43 6.61 14.77
N ALA A 88 -11.96 5.52 14.23
CA ALA A 88 -12.52 5.48 12.88
C ALA A 88 -13.65 6.50 12.69
N SER A 89 -14.59 6.58 13.65
CA SER A 89 -15.67 7.57 13.65
C SER A 89 -15.12 9.01 13.63
N ARG A 90 -14.19 9.34 14.52
CA ARG A 90 -13.58 10.68 14.59
C ARG A 90 -12.82 11.08 13.33
N THR A 91 -12.19 10.11 12.70
CA THR A 91 -11.35 10.32 11.53
C THR A 91 -12.17 10.57 10.27
N LEU A 92 -13.35 9.94 10.16
CA LEU A 92 -14.16 9.94 8.94
C LEU A 92 -15.40 10.82 9.03
N PHE A 93 -15.96 11.06 10.22
CA PHE A 93 -17.23 11.76 10.41
C PHE A 93 -17.04 13.05 11.21
N ALA A 94 -17.25 14.19 10.55
CA ALA A 94 -17.38 15.48 11.22
C ALA A 94 -18.63 15.52 12.09
N SER A 95 -19.76 15.06 11.56
CA SER A 95 -21.05 14.92 12.26
C SER A 95 -21.84 13.74 11.72
N ALA A 96 -22.70 13.13 12.54
CA ALA A 96 -23.59 12.05 12.13
C ALA A 96 -24.89 12.07 12.96
N PRO A 97 -26.07 12.28 12.33
CA PRO A 97 -27.36 12.33 13.04
C PRO A 97 -27.74 11.00 13.73
N VAL A 98 -27.17 9.90 13.25
CA VAL A 98 -27.36 8.53 13.75
C VAL A 98 -25.99 7.91 14.03
N ALA A 99 -25.89 7.11 15.09
CA ALA A 99 -24.77 6.19 15.32
C ALA A 99 -25.29 4.78 15.65
N VAL A 100 -24.55 3.75 15.24
CA VAL A 100 -24.92 2.35 15.50
C VAL A 100 -24.04 1.79 16.61
N LEU A 101 -24.65 1.18 17.63
CA LEU A 101 -23.96 0.63 18.80
C LEU A 101 -24.05 -0.89 18.80
N THR A 102 -22.92 -1.55 19.06
CA THR A 102 -22.85 -3.02 19.19
C THR A 102 -21.92 -3.44 20.32
N ALA A 103 -22.11 -4.64 20.86
CA ALA A 103 -21.28 -5.17 21.94
C ALA A 103 -19.96 -5.72 21.40
N HIS A 104 -18.89 -5.62 22.18
CA HIS A 104 -17.64 -6.30 21.85
C HIS A 104 -17.82 -7.84 21.85
N GLY A 105 -17.26 -8.51 20.84
CA GLY A 105 -17.25 -9.97 20.74
C GLY A 105 -18.55 -10.61 20.25
N ASP A 106 -19.60 -9.83 20.01
CA ASP A 106 -20.84 -10.31 19.39
C ASP A 106 -20.73 -10.21 17.86
N VAL A 107 -20.33 -11.30 17.21
CA VAL A 107 -20.17 -11.34 15.74
C VAL A 107 -21.52 -11.13 15.04
N THR A 108 -22.59 -11.78 15.52
CA THR A 108 -23.92 -11.67 14.93
C THR A 108 -24.48 -10.26 15.08
N GLY A 109 -24.31 -9.64 16.26
CA GLY A 109 -24.61 -8.23 16.47
C GLY A 109 -23.73 -7.30 15.63
N GLY A 110 -22.46 -7.65 15.43
CA GLY A 110 -21.54 -6.93 14.55
C GLY A 110 -21.98 -6.91 13.08
N LEU A 111 -22.46 -8.05 12.55
CA LEU A 111 -23.00 -8.14 11.19
C LEU A 111 -24.29 -7.32 11.03
N THR A 112 -25.21 -7.42 11.99
CA THR A 112 -26.43 -6.59 12.01
C THR A 112 -26.10 -5.10 12.09
N ALA A 113 -25.14 -4.72 12.94
CA ALA A 113 -24.68 -3.34 13.06
C ALA A 113 -24.03 -2.83 11.76
N ALA A 114 -23.23 -3.66 11.08
CA ALA A 114 -22.61 -3.31 9.82
C ALA A 114 -23.63 -3.05 8.71
N SER A 115 -24.60 -3.97 8.53
CA SER A 115 -25.69 -3.79 7.56
C SER A 115 -26.50 -2.52 7.84
N ALA A 116 -26.83 -2.26 9.10
CA ALA A 116 -27.59 -1.06 9.48
C ALA A 116 -26.78 0.22 9.23
N ALA A 117 -25.51 0.24 9.63
CA ALA A 117 -24.64 1.40 9.50
C ALA A 117 -24.42 1.82 8.06
N VAL A 118 -24.16 0.87 7.16
CA VAL A 118 -24.03 1.14 5.72
C VAL A 118 -25.35 1.62 5.14
N ALA A 119 -26.48 1.03 5.54
CA ALA A 119 -27.80 1.44 5.07
C ALA A 119 -28.18 2.86 5.49
N VAL A 120 -27.80 3.29 6.71
CA VAL A 120 -28.14 4.62 7.23
C VAL A 120 -27.03 5.66 7.09
N GLY A 121 -25.86 5.28 6.57
CA GLY A 121 -24.70 6.19 6.41
C GLY A 121 -24.09 6.66 7.73
N ALA A 122 -23.99 5.77 8.72
CA ALA A 122 -23.60 6.10 10.09
C ALA A 122 -22.37 5.30 10.59
N PRO A 123 -21.58 5.84 11.53
CA PRO A 123 -20.48 5.08 12.14
C PRO A 123 -20.99 3.98 13.07
N VAL A 124 -20.20 2.90 13.20
CA VAL A 124 -20.40 1.84 14.19
C VAL A 124 -19.46 2.03 15.37
N LEU A 125 -20.02 2.12 16.57
CA LEU A 125 -19.27 2.18 17.83
C LEU A 125 -19.42 0.87 18.61
N VAL A 126 -18.32 0.42 19.20
CA VAL A 126 -18.30 -0.81 20.01
C VAL A 126 -18.36 -0.43 21.48
N VAL A 127 -19.39 -0.92 22.18
CA VAL A 127 -19.56 -0.73 23.62
C VAL A 127 -18.76 -1.80 24.36
N PRO A 128 -17.71 -1.41 25.10
CA PRO A 128 -16.94 -2.35 25.91
C PRO A 128 -17.72 -2.70 27.19
N PRO A 129 -17.42 -3.84 27.83
CA PRO A 129 -18.04 -4.21 29.11
C PRO A 129 -17.60 -3.30 30.27
N ASP A 130 -16.46 -2.60 30.10
CA ASP A 130 -15.92 -1.66 31.07
C ASP A 130 -16.64 -0.31 30.98
N ALA A 131 -17.19 0.17 32.10
CA ALA A 131 -18.02 1.37 32.13
C ALA A 131 -17.22 2.66 31.88
N ASP A 132 -15.97 2.71 32.34
CA ASP A 132 -15.11 3.89 32.14
C ASP A 132 -14.69 4.00 30.67
N ALA A 133 -14.38 2.87 30.03
CA ALA A 133 -14.12 2.82 28.59
C ALA A 133 -15.38 3.13 27.76
N ALA A 134 -16.58 2.71 28.22
CA ALA A 134 -17.84 3.03 27.56
C ALA A 134 -18.16 4.55 27.56
N ALA A 135 -17.58 5.33 28.48
CA ALA A 135 -17.72 6.79 28.48
C ALA A 135 -17.15 7.44 27.21
N ALA A 136 -16.11 6.84 26.60
CA ALA A 136 -15.56 7.32 25.33
C ALA A 136 -16.55 7.16 24.17
N VAL A 137 -17.38 6.11 24.20
CA VAL A 137 -18.46 5.91 23.22
C VAL A 137 -19.54 6.98 23.37
N VAL A 138 -19.95 7.27 24.61
CA VAL A 138 -20.93 8.33 24.90
C VAL A 138 -20.42 9.70 24.44
N ALA A 139 -19.17 10.03 24.77
CA ALA A 139 -18.55 11.28 24.34
C ALA A 139 -18.46 11.40 22.80
N GLU A 140 -18.30 10.28 22.10
CA GLU A 140 -18.29 10.27 20.64
C GLU A 140 -19.69 10.48 20.04
N VAL A 141 -20.74 9.87 20.63
CA VAL A 141 -22.14 10.13 20.24
C VAL A 141 -22.48 11.61 20.40
N GLU A 142 -22.04 12.24 21.51
CA GLU A 142 -22.21 13.69 21.73
C GLU A 142 -21.44 14.53 20.70
N ARG A 143 -20.17 14.18 20.42
CA ARG A 143 -19.34 14.90 19.43
C ARG A 143 -19.95 14.88 18.03
N LEU A 144 -20.51 13.75 17.62
CA LEU A 144 -21.19 13.58 16.34
C LEU A 144 -22.47 14.42 16.22
N GLY A 145 -23.02 14.91 17.34
CA GLY A 145 -24.33 15.55 17.37
C GLY A 145 -25.45 14.56 17.05
N ALA A 146 -25.27 13.28 17.37
CA ALA A 146 -26.25 12.24 17.05
C ALA A 146 -27.55 12.50 17.81
N THR A 147 -28.67 12.48 17.10
CA THR A 147 -30.02 12.65 17.67
C THR A 147 -30.67 11.31 17.98
N ALA A 148 -30.16 10.23 17.38
CA ALA A 148 -30.60 8.87 17.64
C ALA A 148 -29.44 7.87 17.57
N VAL A 149 -29.58 6.76 18.31
CA VAL A 149 -28.68 5.62 18.25
C VAL A 149 -29.46 4.34 17.98
N LEU A 150 -28.90 3.49 17.12
CA LEU A 150 -29.40 2.14 16.90
C LEU A 150 -28.64 1.16 17.79
N VAL A 151 -29.30 0.62 18.80
CA VAL A 151 -28.72 -0.30 19.78
C VAL A 151 -28.93 -1.74 19.33
N VAL A 152 -27.86 -2.37 18.82
CA VAL A 152 -27.89 -3.76 18.36
C VAL A 152 -27.54 -4.71 19.52
N GLY A 153 -28.33 -5.76 19.68
CA GLY A 153 -28.06 -6.81 20.68
C GLY A 153 -28.17 -6.35 22.15
N GLY A 154 -28.75 -5.17 22.40
CA GLY A 154 -28.87 -4.60 23.74
C GLY A 154 -27.61 -3.91 24.27
N ALA A 155 -26.66 -3.57 23.39
CA ALA A 155 -25.42 -2.88 23.72
C ALA A 155 -25.60 -1.37 24.01
N GLU A 156 -26.39 -1.01 25.02
CA GLU A 156 -26.61 0.38 25.41
C GLU A 156 -25.62 0.80 26.51
N PRO A 157 -24.73 1.80 26.29
CA PRO A 157 -23.84 2.28 27.33
C PRO A 157 -24.61 3.10 28.37
N ALA A 158 -24.18 3.01 29.63
CA ALA A 158 -24.72 3.89 30.66
C ALA A 158 -24.33 5.36 30.36
N GLY A 159 -25.27 6.28 30.53
CA GLY A 159 -24.98 7.72 30.42
C GLY A 159 -25.23 8.34 29.05
N LEU A 160 -25.90 7.65 28.11
CA LEU A 160 -26.38 8.29 26.88
C LEU A 160 -27.21 9.55 27.20
N PRO A 161 -27.06 10.65 26.43
CA PRO A 161 -27.83 11.86 26.65
C PRO A 161 -29.34 11.61 26.56
N ALA A 162 -30.11 12.31 27.40
CA ALA A 162 -31.54 12.04 27.55
C ALA A 162 -32.38 12.43 26.30
N ASP A 163 -31.84 13.30 25.47
CA ASP A 163 -32.38 13.78 24.20
C ASP A 163 -32.02 12.88 23.01
N VAL A 164 -31.14 11.88 23.20
CA VAL A 164 -30.81 10.90 22.17
C VAL A 164 -31.82 9.75 22.17
N ALA A 165 -32.51 9.56 21.04
CA ALA A 165 -33.46 8.47 20.86
C ALA A 165 -32.73 7.13 20.71
N ALA A 166 -33.04 6.13 21.53
CA ALA A 166 -32.43 4.79 21.43
C ALA A 166 -33.42 3.79 20.81
N VAL A 167 -33.08 3.26 19.64
CA VAL A 167 -33.87 2.27 18.89
C VAL A 167 -33.21 0.91 19.03
N ALA A 168 -33.88 -0.07 19.64
CA ALA A 168 -33.31 -1.39 19.87
C ALA A 168 -33.57 -2.34 18.70
N VAL A 169 -32.54 -3.08 18.29
CA VAL A 169 -32.61 -4.13 17.26
C VAL A 169 -31.95 -5.40 17.79
N PRO A 170 -32.57 -6.59 17.65
CA PRO A 170 -31.94 -7.83 18.07
C PRO A 170 -30.72 -8.15 17.19
N ALA A 171 -29.71 -8.80 17.78
CA ALA A 171 -28.63 -9.38 16.99
C ALA A 171 -29.20 -10.44 16.02
N GLY A 172 -28.77 -10.42 14.76
CA GLY A 172 -29.29 -11.32 13.72
C GLY A 172 -30.67 -10.92 13.21
N ALA A 173 -31.01 -9.63 13.30
CA ALA A 173 -32.28 -9.11 12.81
C ALA A 173 -32.46 -9.40 11.31
N ASP A 174 -33.65 -9.90 10.95
CA ASP A 174 -34.03 -10.12 9.57
C ASP A 174 -34.22 -8.79 8.81
N PRO A 175 -34.31 -8.82 7.46
CA PRO A 175 -34.45 -7.61 6.66
C PRO A 175 -35.68 -6.79 7.01
N THR A 176 -36.80 -7.42 7.38
CA THR A 176 -38.02 -6.71 7.77
C THR A 176 -37.86 -5.93 9.07
N THR A 177 -37.17 -6.50 10.04
CA THR A 177 -36.87 -5.89 11.33
C THR A 177 -35.92 -4.72 11.16
N LEU A 178 -34.85 -4.90 10.38
CA LEU A 178 -33.90 -3.84 10.08
C LEU A 178 -34.57 -2.71 9.29
N ALA A 179 -35.33 -3.01 8.23
CA ALA A 179 -36.04 -2.00 7.43
C ALA A 179 -37.02 -1.18 8.28
N THR A 180 -37.69 -1.83 9.24
CA THR A 180 -38.59 -1.14 10.18
C THR A 180 -37.82 -0.21 11.11
N ALA A 181 -36.63 -0.62 11.58
CA ALA A 181 -35.83 0.17 12.51
C ALA A 181 -35.08 1.33 11.82
N THR A 182 -34.58 1.12 10.59
CA THR A 182 -33.81 2.11 9.83
C THR A 182 -34.66 2.99 8.92
N GLY A 183 -35.87 2.55 8.55
CA GLY A 183 -36.68 3.21 7.55
C GLY A 183 -36.16 3.06 6.11
N VAL A 184 -35.13 2.23 5.91
CA VAL A 184 -34.51 1.95 4.60
C VAL A 184 -35.07 0.65 4.04
N ASP A 185 -35.35 0.60 2.74
CA ASP A 185 -35.78 -0.63 2.08
C ASP A 185 -34.62 -1.63 2.00
N LEU A 186 -34.75 -2.75 2.72
CA LEU A 186 -33.74 -3.79 2.83
C LEU A 186 -34.37 -5.12 2.40
N THR A 187 -34.05 -5.56 1.20
CA THR A 187 -34.60 -6.81 0.62
C THR A 187 -33.52 -7.83 0.28
N ALA A 188 -32.29 -7.39 0.03
CA ALA A 188 -31.16 -8.26 -0.24
C ALA A 188 -30.58 -8.83 1.05
N THR A 189 -30.27 -10.13 1.02
CA THR A 189 -29.62 -10.85 2.12
C THR A 189 -28.39 -11.58 1.65
N THR A 190 -27.42 -11.76 2.54
CA THR A 190 -26.26 -12.62 2.31
C THR A 190 -25.99 -13.45 3.56
N ASP A 191 -25.92 -14.78 3.39
CA ASP A 191 -25.51 -15.69 4.44
C ASP A 191 -23.98 -15.68 4.57
N VAL A 192 -23.50 -15.48 5.79
CA VAL A 192 -22.09 -15.26 6.08
C VAL A 192 -21.53 -16.46 6.84
N ALA A 193 -20.50 -17.08 6.29
CA ALA A 193 -19.79 -18.16 6.94
C ALA A 193 -19.10 -17.68 8.25
N PRO A 194 -18.87 -18.55 9.25
CA PRO A 194 -18.27 -18.16 10.53
C PRO A 194 -16.94 -17.41 10.42
N ASP A 195 -16.14 -17.69 9.40
CA ASP A 195 -14.85 -17.07 9.09
C ASP A 195 -14.96 -15.96 8.02
N GLY A 196 -16.10 -15.80 7.36
CA GLY A 196 -16.34 -14.85 6.28
C GLY A 196 -16.85 -13.47 6.72
N ALA A 197 -16.92 -13.19 8.03
CA ALA A 197 -17.55 -11.97 8.55
C ALA A 197 -16.88 -10.68 8.06
N ALA A 198 -15.55 -10.64 8.03
CA ALA A 198 -14.81 -9.45 7.60
C ALA A 198 -15.04 -9.18 6.09
N ASP A 199 -14.98 -10.22 5.26
CA ASP A 199 -15.15 -10.11 3.81
C ASP A 199 -16.59 -9.73 3.44
N ALA A 200 -17.57 -10.29 4.16
CA ALA A 200 -18.97 -9.92 3.99
C ALA A 200 -19.21 -8.43 4.32
N VAL A 201 -18.61 -7.91 5.39
CA VAL A 201 -18.70 -6.47 5.72
C VAL A 201 -17.97 -5.63 4.68
N ARG A 202 -16.81 -6.07 4.18
CA ARG A 202 -16.10 -5.39 3.09
C ARG A 202 -16.92 -5.37 1.79
N ALA A 203 -17.81 -6.32 1.55
CA ALA A 203 -18.62 -6.36 0.34
C ALA A 203 -19.88 -5.46 0.39
N LEU A 204 -20.16 -4.82 1.54
CA LEU A 204 -21.31 -3.93 1.67
C LEU A 204 -21.15 -2.66 0.83
N ASP A 205 -22.24 -2.27 0.17
CA ASP A 205 -22.36 -1.10 -0.68
C ASP A 205 -23.53 -0.24 -0.20
N ALA A 206 -23.29 1.04 0.06
CA ALA A 206 -24.31 1.99 0.51
C ALA A 206 -25.38 2.26 -0.57
N THR A 207 -25.06 2.05 -1.85
CA THR A 207 -26.00 2.21 -2.97
C THR A 207 -26.89 0.99 -3.18
N ALA A 208 -26.50 -0.17 -2.62
CA ALA A 208 -27.21 -1.43 -2.70
C ALA A 208 -27.19 -2.15 -1.32
N PRO A 209 -27.86 -1.59 -0.30
CA PRO A 209 -27.73 -2.05 1.06
C PRO A 209 -28.23 -3.50 1.20
N THR A 210 -27.42 -4.31 1.87
CA THR A 210 -27.61 -5.76 2.03
C THR A 210 -27.55 -6.16 3.49
N VAL A 211 -28.44 -7.08 3.89
CA VAL A 211 -28.50 -7.61 5.24
C VAL A 211 -27.63 -8.85 5.36
N LEU A 212 -26.63 -8.78 6.24
CA LEU A 212 -25.72 -9.88 6.53
C LEU A 212 -26.31 -10.75 7.64
N LEU A 213 -26.48 -12.04 7.35
CA LEU A 213 -27.02 -13.03 8.28
C LEU A 213 -25.91 -14.03 8.62
N ALA A 214 -25.67 -14.28 9.90
CA ALA A 214 -24.74 -15.31 10.32
C ALA A 214 -25.28 -16.68 9.86
N GLY A 215 -24.48 -17.43 9.10
CA GLY A 215 -24.85 -18.75 8.64
C GLY A 215 -24.85 -19.75 9.80
N ASP A 216 -25.90 -20.57 9.89
CA ASP A 216 -25.93 -21.74 10.75
C ASP A 216 -24.86 -22.71 10.22
N GLY A 217 -23.72 -22.82 10.89
CA GLY A 217 -22.68 -23.79 10.55
C GLY A 217 -23.32 -25.16 10.37
N GLY A 218 -23.34 -25.65 9.13
CA GLY A 218 -24.00 -26.90 8.78
C GLY A 218 -23.31 -28.08 9.45
N ASP A 219 -23.80 -28.45 10.62
CA ASP A 219 -23.80 -29.82 11.10
C ASP A 219 -25.11 -30.05 11.85
N GLY A 220 -25.90 -31.00 11.36
CA GLY A 220 -27.14 -31.45 11.97
C GLY A 220 -26.88 -32.08 13.33
N ALA A 221 -26.79 -31.25 14.37
CA ALA A 221 -26.92 -31.65 15.74
C ALA A 221 -28.07 -30.84 16.34
N THR A 222 -29.19 -31.52 16.59
CA THR A 222 -30.30 -31.04 17.41
C THR A 222 -29.80 -30.77 18.84
N ALA A 223 -29.17 -29.62 19.05
CA ALA A 223 -28.94 -29.09 20.38
C ALA A 223 -30.25 -28.47 20.87
N SER A 224 -30.86 -29.13 21.86
CA SER A 224 -31.98 -28.58 22.62
C SER A 224 -31.57 -27.24 23.26
N PRO A 225 -32.50 -26.27 23.38
CA PRO A 225 -32.16 -24.95 23.90
C PRO A 225 -31.76 -25.08 25.38
N THR A 226 -30.48 -24.85 25.66
CA THR A 226 -30.04 -24.66 27.03
C THR A 226 -30.50 -23.27 27.44
N THR A 227 -31.37 -23.23 28.44
CA THR A 227 -32.01 -22.04 28.96
C THR A 227 -30.94 -21.12 29.54
N ALA A 228 -30.55 -20.08 28.79
CA ALA A 228 -29.89 -18.92 29.37
C ALA A 228 -30.87 -18.28 30.36
N GLY A 229 -30.45 -18.13 31.61
CA GLY A 229 -31.25 -17.44 32.63
C GLY A 229 -31.58 -16.02 32.16
N PRO A 230 -32.74 -15.47 32.55
CA PRO A 230 -33.19 -14.17 32.06
C PRO A 230 -32.25 -13.08 32.57
N ALA A 231 -31.41 -12.56 31.68
CA ALA A 231 -30.83 -11.24 31.87
C ALA A 231 -32.00 -10.25 31.92
N THR A 232 -32.19 -9.62 33.07
CA THR A 232 -33.28 -8.67 33.27
C THR A 232 -32.92 -7.39 32.51
N PRO A 233 -33.72 -6.91 31.55
CA PRO A 233 -33.49 -5.61 30.94
C PRO A 233 -33.64 -4.56 32.04
N THR A 234 -32.56 -3.88 32.39
CA THR A 234 -32.55 -2.89 33.50
C THR A 234 -33.11 -1.53 33.07
N THR A 235 -33.49 -1.37 31.80
CA THR A 235 -34.09 -0.17 31.25
C THR A 235 -35.37 -0.53 30.51
N ALA A 236 -36.49 0.13 30.87
CA ALA A 236 -37.72 0.04 30.11
C ALA A 236 -37.47 0.58 28.68
N PRO A 237 -38.02 -0.05 27.62
CA PRO A 237 -37.93 0.51 26.28
C PRO A 237 -38.48 1.94 26.26
N ARG A 238 -37.72 2.91 25.74
CA ARG A 238 -38.27 4.23 25.46
C ARG A 238 -39.31 4.06 24.35
N ALA A 239 -40.59 3.97 24.74
CA ALA A 239 -41.68 3.77 23.80
C ALA A 239 -41.71 4.92 22.77
N ASN A 240 -41.70 4.56 21.48
CA ASN A 240 -41.79 5.43 20.29
C ASN A 240 -40.51 6.14 19.81
N ALA A 241 -39.32 5.64 20.14
CA ALA A 241 -38.10 6.10 19.45
C ALA A 241 -38.08 5.61 17.99
N THR A 242 -37.93 6.52 17.04
CA THR A 242 -37.73 6.23 15.61
C THR A 242 -36.45 6.91 15.14
N LEU A 243 -35.70 6.25 14.25
CA LEU A 243 -34.56 6.91 13.62
C LEU A 243 -35.05 8.04 12.68
N PRO A 244 -34.30 9.15 12.57
CA PRO A 244 -34.54 10.11 11.49
C PRO A 244 -34.29 9.41 10.15
N ALA A 245 -35.01 9.82 9.10
CA ALA A 245 -34.71 9.36 7.75
C ALA A 245 -33.32 9.85 7.35
N THR A 246 -32.46 8.97 6.84
CA THR A 246 -31.09 9.34 6.44
C THR A 246 -30.82 9.12 4.96
N LEU A 247 -29.75 9.77 4.48
CA LEU A 247 -29.14 9.50 3.18
C LEU A 247 -27.67 9.09 3.39
N PRO A 248 -27.09 8.29 2.47
CA PRO A 248 -25.65 8.05 2.47
C PRO A 248 -24.89 9.39 2.46
N PRO A 249 -23.78 9.50 3.22
CA PRO A 249 -22.96 10.69 3.16
C PRO A 249 -22.36 10.86 1.77
N VAL A 250 -22.18 12.11 1.35
CA VAL A 250 -21.50 12.45 0.09
C VAL A 250 -20.07 12.85 0.43
N GLY A 251 -19.10 12.09 -0.07
CA GLY A 251 -17.68 12.40 0.00
C GLY A 251 -17.08 12.61 -1.39
N ASP A 252 -15.84 13.09 -1.43
CA ASP A 252 -15.06 13.09 -2.67
C ASP A 252 -14.57 11.64 -2.91
N ASP A 253 -15.04 11.04 -4.02
CA ASP A 253 -14.66 9.67 -4.41
C ASP A 253 -13.13 9.53 -4.43
N GLY A 254 -12.60 8.52 -3.74
CA GLY A 254 -11.16 8.23 -3.69
C GLY A 254 -10.34 9.12 -2.75
N ALA A 255 -10.93 10.12 -2.09
CA ALA A 255 -10.19 11.02 -1.21
C ALA A 255 -9.56 10.31 0.01
N VAL A 256 -10.19 9.23 0.50
CA VAL A 256 -9.69 8.42 1.61
C VAL A 256 -9.60 6.96 1.20
N LEU A 257 -8.41 6.38 1.32
CA LEU A 257 -8.14 4.96 1.07
C LEU A 257 -7.67 4.29 2.36
N ALA A 258 -8.21 3.13 2.71
CA ALA A 258 -7.75 2.38 3.86
C ALA A 258 -6.85 1.20 3.44
N LEU A 259 -5.74 1.01 4.15
CA LEU A 259 -4.77 -0.06 3.89
C LEU A 259 -4.87 -1.12 4.98
N ALA A 260 -5.00 -2.38 4.56
CA ALA A 260 -5.01 -3.54 5.45
C ALA A 260 -3.90 -4.51 5.06
N GLY A 261 -3.15 -4.98 6.05
CA GLY A 261 -2.24 -6.12 5.91
C GLY A 261 -2.94 -7.44 6.19
N GLU A 262 -2.18 -8.40 6.72
CA GLU A 262 -2.63 -9.77 7.00
C GLU A 262 -3.33 -9.90 8.36
N ARG A 263 -3.25 -8.89 9.21
CA ARG A 263 -3.90 -8.91 10.54
C ARG A 263 -5.40 -8.62 10.43
N PRO A 264 -6.24 -9.23 11.28
CA PRO A 264 -7.68 -8.95 11.28
C PRO A 264 -8.01 -7.50 11.64
N VAL A 265 -8.97 -6.93 10.92
CA VAL A 265 -9.56 -5.60 11.21
C VAL A 265 -10.90 -5.79 11.93
N PRO A 266 -11.20 -5.02 13.00
CA PRO A 266 -12.51 -5.11 13.67
C PRO A 266 -13.69 -4.80 12.74
N LEU A 267 -14.78 -5.58 12.82
CA LEU A 267 -15.97 -5.41 11.97
C LEU A 267 -16.56 -4.00 12.05
N ALA A 268 -16.56 -3.37 13.22
CA ALA A 268 -17.06 -2.01 13.40
C ALA A 268 -16.23 -0.96 12.64
N VAL A 269 -14.92 -1.15 12.53
CA VAL A 269 -14.04 -0.27 11.74
C VAL A 269 -14.33 -0.47 10.25
N LEU A 270 -14.42 -1.72 9.78
CA LEU A 270 -14.78 -2.03 8.39
C LEU A 270 -16.15 -1.46 8.01
N ALA A 271 -17.15 -1.61 8.88
CA ALA A 271 -18.49 -1.08 8.66
C ALA A 271 -18.51 0.45 8.62
N THR A 272 -17.74 1.11 9.50
CA THR A 272 -17.60 2.58 9.53
C THR A 272 -16.96 3.09 8.24
N LEU A 273 -15.93 2.40 7.72
CA LEU A 273 -15.31 2.71 6.44
C LEU A 273 -16.31 2.59 5.28
N ARG A 274 -17.07 1.48 5.23
CA ARG A 274 -18.08 1.28 4.19
C ARG A 274 -19.23 2.27 4.27
N ALA A 275 -19.68 2.63 5.47
CA ALA A 275 -20.69 3.67 5.67
C ALA A 275 -20.20 5.05 5.23
N ALA A 276 -18.90 5.32 5.32
CA ALA A 276 -18.26 6.54 4.82
C ALA A 276 -17.91 6.48 3.32
N GLY A 277 -18.12 5.35 2.64
CA GLY A 277 -17.73 5.16 1.24
C GLY A 277 -16.23 4.95 1.01
N ALA A 278 -15.43 4.70 2.05
CA ALA A 278 -14.00 4.49 1.92
C ALA A 278 -13.68 3.11 1.30
N GLU A 279 -12.75 3.12 0.35
CA GLU A 279 -12.20 1.89 -0.22
C GLU A 279 -11.16 1.27 0.71
N ILE A 280 -11.00 -0.05 0.62
CA ILE A 280 -10.05 -0.81 1.42
C ILE A 280 -9.17 -1.59 0.45
N LEU A 281 -7.87 -1.30 0.47
CA LEU A 281 -6.85 -1.96 -0.33
C LEU A 281 -6.06 -2.90 0.57
N ASP A 282 -6.11 -4.19 0.26
CA ASP A 282 -5.30 -5.19 0.94
C ASP A 282 -3.86 -5.15 0.40
N LEU A 283 -2.90 -5.32 1.31
CA LEU A 283 -1.46 -5.23 1.06
C LEU A 283 -0.82 -6.59 1.30
N PRO A 284 -0.68 -7.45 0.28
CA PRO A 284 0.09 -8.68 0.38
C PRO A 284 1.52 -8.39 0.87
N GLY A 285 2.00 -9.13 1.88
CA GLY A 285 3.31 -8.90 2.51
C GLY A 285 3.43 -7.60 3.33
N GLY A 286 2.35 -6.84 3.51
CA GLY A 286 2.30 -5.68 4.41
C GLY A 286 3.05 -4.42 3.95
N ASP A 287 3.46 -4.34 2.67
CA ASP A 287 4.13 -3.17 2.10
C ASP A 287 3.42 -2.70 0.81
N PRO A 288 2.98 -1.42 0.71
CA PRO A 288 2.32 -0.91 -0.49
C PRO A 288 3.21 -0.93 -1.75
N ARG A 289 4.52 -1.11 -1.58
CA ARG A 289 5.52 -1.20 -2.65
C ARG A 289 5.71 -2.62 -3.17
N ALA A 290 5.13 -3.64 -2.53
CA ALA A 290 5.47 -5.04 -2.77
C ALA A 290 5.04 -5.56 -4.15
N THR A 291 3.86 -5.16 -4.63
CA THR A 291 3.27 -5.70 -5.87
C THR A 291 2.88 -4.61 -6.86
N THR A 292 2.88 -4.93 -8.15
CA THR A 292 2.33 -4.07 -9.21
C THR A 292 0.87 -3.70 -8.94
N GLY A 293 0.05 -4.67 -8.53
CA GLY A 293 -1.37 -4.42 -8.28
C GLY A 293 -1.60 -3.35 -7.20
N THR A 294 -0.84 -3.39 -6.13
CA THR A 294 -0.92 -2.44 -5.03
C THR A 294 -0.36 -1.06 -5.41
N VAL A 295 0.79 -1.01 -6.07
CA VAL A 295 1.42 0.24 -6.51
C VAL A 295 0.51 0.98 -7.50
N GLN A 296 -0.02 0.27 -8.51
CA GLN A 296 -0.92 0.89 -9.49
C GLN A 296 -2.26 1.30 -8.86
N ALA A 297 -2.83 0.51 -7.95
CA ALA A 297 -4.06 0.88 -7.25
C ALA A 297 -3.89 2.19 -6.45
N LEU A 298 -2.76 2.38 -5.77
CA LEU A 298 -2.47 3.62 -5.05
C LEU A 298 -2.25 4.81 -5.98
N ALA A 299 -1.52 4.60 -7.07
CA ALA A 299 -1.26 5.64 -8.06
C ALA A 299 -2.53 6.08 -8.81
N ASP A 300 -3.42 5.14 -9.13
CA ASP A 300 -4.70 5.43 -9.79
C ASP A 300 -5.70 6.12 -8.85
N ALA A 301 -5.68 5.76 -7.55
CA ALA A 301 -6.54 6.36 -6.54
C ALA A 301 -6.10 7.78 -6.15
N ASP A 302 -4.79 8.07 -6.17
CA ASP A 302 -4.18 9.35 -5.74
C ASP A 302 -4.82 9.91 -4.44
N PRO A 303 -4.86 9.12 -3.35
CA PRO A 303 -5.67 9.44 -2.19
C PRO A 303 -5.13 10.67 -1.45
N ALA A 304 -6.03 11.56 -1.03
CA ALA A 304 -5.67 12.70 -0.20
C ALA A 304 -5.24 12.27 1.22
N ALA A 305 -5.82 11.18 1.72
CA ALA A 305 -5.46 10.58 3.00
C ALA A 305 -5.56 9.05 2.98
N VAL A 306 -4.72 8.41 3.77
CA VAL A 306 -4.62 6.97 3.92
C VAL A 306 -4.85 6.55 5.36
N LEU A 307 -5.65 5.50 5.57
CA LEU A 307 -5.92 4.94 6.89
C LEU A 307 -5.18 3.63 7.09
N GLN A 308 -4.28 3.57 8.06
CA GLN A 308 -3.60 2.33 8.43
C GLN A 308 -4.51 1.50 9.35
N LEU A 309 -5.01 0.36 8.85
CA LEU A 309 -5.95 -0.48 9.60
C LEU A 309 -5.28 -1.54 10.47
N THR A 310 -4.05 -1.92 10.13
CA THR A 310 -3.37 -3.05 10.77
C THR A 310 -1.93 -2.74 11.18
N SER A 311 -1.50 -3.38 12.27
CA SER A 311 -0.21 -3.10 12.93
C SER A 311 1.01 -3.62 12.16
N ASP A 312 0.81 -4.65 11.33
CA ASP A 312 1.83 -5.28 10.49
C ASP A 312 2.29 -4.40 9.33
N LEU A 313 1.59 -3.30 9.03
CA LEU A 313 2.05 -2.27 8.09
C LEU A 313 3.18 -1.38 8.65
N GLY A 314 3.58 -1.62 9.90
CA GLY A 314 4.69 -0.94 10.55
C GLY A 314 4.32 0.43 11.13
N ALA A 315 5.35 1.24 11.42
CA ALA A 315 5.17 2.56 12.00
C ALA A 315 4.60 3.55 10.96
N THR A 316 3.66 4.40 11.37
CA THR A 316 2.98 5.39 10.50
C THR A 316 3.95 6.26 9.71
N ARG A 317 5.07 6.68 10.32
CA ARG A 317 6.12 7.46 9.63
C ARG A 317 6.73 6.71 8.46
N THR A 318 7.06 5.43 8.64
CA THR A 318 7.62 4.60 7.57
C THR A 318 6.56 4.32 6.51
N LEU A 319 5.34 3.99 6.92
CA LEU A 319 4.22 3.78 5.99
C LEU A 319 3.94 5.04 5.15
N THR A 320 4.07 6.23 5.72
CA THR A 320 3.93 7.51 4.99
C THR A 320 4.90 7.60 3.82
N SER A 321 6.20 7.34 4.04
CA SER A 321 7.18 7.34 2.95
C SER A 321 6.93 6.23 1.93
N ARG A 322 6.44 5.07 2.36
CA ARG A 322 6.11 3.96 1.45
C ARG A 322 4.92 4.28 0.55
N VAL A 323 3.88 4.91 1.11
CA VAL A 323 2.72 5.41 0.36
C VAL A 323 3.15 6.49 -0.62
N GLN A 324 3.98 7.45 -0.21
CA GLN A 324 4.51 8.50 -1.09
C GLN A 324 5.26 7.94 -2.31
N ALA A 325 6.08 6.90 -2.11
CA ALA A 325 6.71 6.19 -3.22
C ALA A 325 5.68 5.46 -4.09
N ALA A 326 4.73 4.74 -3.49
CA ALA A 326 3.76 3.93 -4.21
C ALA A 326 2.80 4.77 -5.09
N VAL A 327 2.34 5.94 -4.62
CA VAL A 327 1.46 6.83 -5.41
C VAL A 327 2.11 7.38 -6.67
N THR A 328 3.44 7.31 -6.80
CA THR A 328 4.11 7.68 -8.06
C THR A 328 3.77 6.71 -9.21
N GLY A 329 3.32 5.49 -8.89
CA GLY A 329 3.04 4.43 -9.87
C GLY A 329 4.27 3.89 -10.61
N VAL A 330 5.47 4.36 -10.24
CA VAL A 330 6.73 4.00 -10.89
C VAL A 330 7.19 2.63 -10.40
N GLU A 331 7.44 1.69 -11.30
CA GLU A 331 7.84 0.33 -10.94
C GLU A 331 9.30 0.03 -11.28
N LEU A 332 9.87 -0.90 -10.54
CA LEU A 332 11.11 -1.57 -10.89
C LEU A 332 10.88 -2.60 -12.00
N PRO A 333 11.92 -2.96 -12.76
CA PRO A 333 11.95 -4.19 -13.54
C PRO A 333 11.43 -5.38 -12.71
N GLY A 334 10.53 -6.16 -13.30
CA GLY A 334 9.85 -7.27 -12.62
C GLY A 334 8.64 -6.89 -11.76
N GLY A 335 8.20 -5.62 -11.76
CA GLY A 335 6.97 -5.15 -11.11
C GLY A 335 7.17 -4.66 -9.67
N GLY A 336 6.22 -3.91 -9.11
CA GLY A 336 6.33 -3.33 -7.77
C GLY A 336 7.54 -2.39 -7.60
N GLN A 337 7.90 -2.07 -6.37
CA GLN A 337 8.93 -1.07 -6.02
C GLN A 337 10.01 -1.57 -5.06
N LEU A 338 9.92 -2.83 -4.59
CA LEU A 338 10.95 -3.48 -3.80
C LEU A 338 11.92 -4.27 -4.69
N VAL A 339 13.20 -4.27 -4.34
CA VAL A 339 14.25 -5.00 -5.08
C VAL A 339 14.11 -6.49 -4.83
N PHE A 340 13.98 -6.91 -3.57
CA PHE A 340 13.74 -8.28 -3.15
C PHE A 340 12.48 -8.30 -2.27
N PRO A 341 11.29 -8.30 -2.89
CA PRO A 341 10.04 -8.34 -2.13
C PRO A 341 9.88 -9.70 -1.43
N GLU A 342 9.30 -9.67 -0.23
CA GLU A 342 9.01 -10.85 0.58
C GLU A 342 7.57 -10.77 1.12
N GLY A 343 6.96 -11.91 1.44
CA GLY A 343 5.63 -12.01 2.04
C GLY A 343 4.69 -12.95 1.29
N ASP A 344 3.62 -13.37 1.97
CA ASP A 344 2.64 -14.27 1.37
C ASP A 344 1.87 -13.57 0.24
N GLY A 345 1.77 -14.25 -0.92
CA GLY A 345 1.14 -13.70 -2.11
C GLY A 345 1.97 -12.64 -2.84
N VAL A 346 3.23 -12.42 -2.45
CA VAL A 346 4.16 -11.50 -3.10
C VAL A 346 5.18 -12.28 -3.93
N PRO A 347 5.23 -12.12 -5.26
CA PRO A 347 6.25 -12.76 -6.08
C PRO A 347 7.65 -12.24 -5.75
N GLY A 348 8.56 -13.12 -5.36
CA GLY A 348 9.97 -12.78 -5.15
C GLY A 348 10.66 -12.37 -6.45
N LYS A 349 11.88 -11.83 -6.33
CA LYS A 349 12.71 -11.45 -7.49
C LYS A 349 14.12 -12.02 -7.40
N ARG A 350 14.65 -12.44 -8.55
CA ARG A 350 16.05 -12.85 -8.73
C ARG A 350 16.68 -12.05 -9.85
N TYR A 351 17.90 -11.57 -9.66
CA TYR A 351 18.59 -10.77 -10.68
C TYR A 351 19.69 -11.59 -11.32
N VAL A 352 19.75 -11.55 -12.65
CA VAL A 352 20.82 -12.18 -13.43
C VAL A 352 21.50 -11.11 -14.26
N ALA A 353 22.73 -10.77 -13.89
CA ALA A 353 23.48 -9.64 -14.41
C ALA A 353 24.65 -10.04 -15.32
N LEU A 354 24.92 -9.21 -16.32
CA LEU A 354 26.20 -9.19 -17.04
C LEU A 354 27.06 -8.05 -16.51
N TYR A 355 28.35 -8.33 -16.27
CA TYR A 355 29.29 -7.39 -15.66
C TYR A 355 30.25 -6.78 -16.69
N GLY A 356 30.59 -5.50 -16.53
CA GLY A 356 31.77 -4.90 -17.14
C GLY A 356 31.62 -3.42 -17.51
N THR A 357 32.38 -2.93 -18.49
CA THR A 357 32.23 -1.55 -18.98
C THR A 357 32.15 -1.47 -20.50
N PRO A 358 31.14 -0.78 -21.08
CA PRO A 358 30.98 -0.67 -22.53
C PRO A 358 32.24 -0.22 -23.25
N GLY A 359 32.63 -0.95 -24.29
CA GLY A 359 33.79 -0.64 -25.13
C GLY A 359 35.15 -1.10 -24.60
N THR A 360 35.22 -1.79 -23.44
CA THR A 360 36.49 -2.33 -22.91
C THR A 360 36.37 -3.83 -22.61
N PRO A 361 36.62 -4.73 -23.59
CA PRO A 361 36.48 -6.18 -23.43
C PRO A 361 37.28 -6.79 -22.27
N SER A 362 38.43 -6.21 -21.92
CA SER A 362 39.27 -6.70 -20.82
C SER A 362 38.70 -6.43 -19.44
N LEU A 363 37.59 -5.70 -19.33
CA LEU A 363 36.93 -5.34 -18.08
C LEU A 363 35.52 -5.97 -17.99
N GLY A 364 35.30 -7.11 -18.65
CA GLY A 364 34.06 -7.88 -18.58
C GLY A 364 33.22 -7.81 -19.86
N VAL A 365 32.22 -8.70 -19.92
CA VAL A 365 31.42 -8.98 -21.12
C VAL A 365 30.63 -7.79 -21.67
N LEU A 366 30.29 -6.79 -20.85
CA LEU A 366 29.65 -5.57 -21.36
C LEU A 366 30.55 -4.80 -22.35
N GLY A 367 31.87 -5.03 -22.32
CA GLY A 367 32.82 -4.40 -23.22
C GLY A 367 32.88 -5.00 -24.63
N GLU A 368 32.29 -6.17 -24.84
CA GLU A 368 32.47 -6.98 -26.05
C GLU A 368 31.39 -6.74 -27.12
N GLN A 369 30.31 -6.04 -26.79
CA GLN A 369 29.13 -5.88 -27.63
C GLN A 369 28.66 -4.41 -27.67
N ASP A 370 27.84 -4.08 -28.68
CA ASP A 370 27.06 -2.84 -28.66
C ASP A 370 25.85 -2.97 -27.72
N VAL A 371 25.14 -1.86 -27.47
CA VAL A 371 24.02 -1.82 -26.51
C VAL A 371 22.90 -2.83 -26.87
N PRO A 372 22.39 -2.91 -28.12
CA PRO A 372 21.38 -3.91 -28.47
C PRO A 372 21.82 -5.36 -28.26
N ALA A 373 23.07 -5.70 -28.65
CA ALA A 373 23.59 -7.05 -28.47
C ALA A 373 23.84 -7.37 -26.98
N THR A 374 24.26 -6.39 -26.18
CA THR A 374 24.41 -6.50 -24.73
C THR A 374 23.10 -6.88 -24.05
N LEU A 375 22.00 -6.18 -24.37
CA LEU A 375 20.69 -6.47 -23.79
C LEU A 375 20.12 -7.81 -24.26
N ALA A 376 20.32 -8.17 -25.54
CA ALA A 376 19.95 -9.49 -26.05
C ALA A 376 20.69 -10.62 -25.31
N ARG A 377 22.00 -10.46 -25.07
CA ARG A 377 22.81 -11.41 -24.29
C ARG A 377 22.35 -11.46 -22.84
N THR A 378 22.03 -10.33 -22.24
CA THR A 378 21.52 -10.23 -20.85
C THR A 378 20.23 -11.04 -20.69
N ARG A 379 19.26 -10.89 -21.59
CA ARG A 379 18.03 -11.71 -21.59
C ARG A 379 18.30 -13.20 -21.82
N GLN A 380 19.26 -13.53 -22.68
CA GLN A 380 19.66 -14.92 -22.93
C GLN A 380 20.24 -15.56 -21.66
N HIS A 381 21.02 -14.83 -20.88
CA HIS A 381 21.58 -15.31 -19.60
C HIS A 381 20.54 -15.48 -18.51
N ALA A 382 19.53 -14.60 -18.45
CA ALA A 382 18.44 -14.72 -17.49
C ALA A 382 17.46 -15.87 -17.81
N THR A 383 17.30 -16.22 -19.09
CA THR A 383 16.26 -17.18 -19.53
C THR A 383 16.32 -18.54 -18.82
N PRO A 384 17.47 -19.22 -18.71
CA PRO A 384 17.54 -20.53 -18.06
C PRO A 384 17.12 -20.54 -16.59
N PHE A 385 17.25 -19.42 -15.88
CA PHE A 385 16.87 -19.34 -14.46
C PHE A 385 15.36 -19.31 -14.25
N ARG A 386 14.57 -18.91 -15.27
CA ARG A 386 13.11 -18.84 -15.17
C ARG A 386 12.45 -20.21 -14.97
N ASP A 387 13.11 -21.27 -15.42
CA ASP A 387 12.61 -22.65 -15.23
C ASP A 387 13.05 -23.25 -13.88
N LEU A 388 13.83 -22.51 -13.09
CA LEU A 388 14.41 -22.97 -11.82
C LEU A 388 13.71 -22.40 -10.58
N THR A 389 12.80 -21.42 -10.76
CA THR A 389 12.14 -20.72 -9.67
C THR A 389 10.80 -20.13 -10.09
N ASP A 390 9.90 -19.97 -9.13
CA ASP A 390 8.64 -19.23 -9.29
C ASP A 390 8.85 -17.70 -9.11
N ASP A 391 10.03 -17.27 -8.64
CA ASP A 391 10.41 -15.87 -8.53
C ASP A 391 10.53 -15.22 -9.93
N VAL A 392 10.27 -13.91 -9.99
CA VAL A 392 10.47 -13.14 -11.22
C VAL A 392 11.96 -12.97 -11.48
N VAL A 393 12.47 -13.61 -12.54
CA VAL A 393 13.86 -13.46 -12.97
C VAL A 393 14.02 -12.18 -13.80
N VAL A 394 14.69 -11.19 -13.22
CA VAL A 394 14.97 -9.88 -13.78
C VAL A 394 16.36 -9.88 -14.44
N PRO A 395 16.45 -9.64 -15.76
CA PRO A 395 17.74 -9.42 -16.42
C PRO A 395 18.39 -8.12 -15.90
N ALA A 396 19.72 -8.08 -15.80
CA ALA A 396 20.42 -6.91 -15.28
C ALA A 396 21.77 -6.67 -15.96
N VAL A 397 22.29 -5.45 -15.84
CA VAL A 397 23.66 -5.09 -16.22
C VAL A 397 24.35 -4.39 -15.07
N GLU A 398 25.58 -4.80 -14.78
CA GLU A 398 26.43 -4.15 -13.79
C GLU A 398 27.57 -3.43 -14.51
N ILE A 399 27.50 -2.10 -14.52
CA ILE A 399 28.36 -1.23 -15.33
C ILE A 399 29.43 -0.62 -14.44
N ILE A 400 30.71 -0.90 -14.73
CA ILE A 400 31.83 -0.20 -14.10
C ILE A 400 31.81 1.26 -14.59
N ALA A 401 31.33 2.14 -13.71
CA ALA A 401 31.14 3.56 -13.97
C ALA A 401 32.43 4.34 -13.69
N THR A 402 33.18 3.92 -12.67
CA THR A 402 34.53 4.44 -12.38
C THR A 402 35.52 3.29 -12.39
N VAL A 403 36.61 3.43 -13.15
CA VAL A 403 37.57 2.35 -13.41
C VAL A 403 38.86 2.63 -12.67
N ALA A 404 39.35 1.67 -11.88
CA ALA A 404 40.62 1.76 -11.20
C ALA A 404 41.77 2.04 -12.20
N SER A 405 42.57 3.07 -11.91
CA SER A 405 43.63 3.54 -12.80
C SER A 405 45.02 3.24 -12.25
N ALA A 406 45.91 2.72 -13.11
CA ALA A 406 47.31 2.51 -12.75
C ALA A 406 48.07 3.81 -12.38
N GLY A 407 47.54 4.97 -12.81
CA GLY A 407 48.09 6.28 -12.53
C GLY A 407 47.06 7.24 -11.93
N PRO A 408 47.50 8.37 -11.35
CA PRO A 408 46.66 9.27 -10.55
C PRO A 408 45.47 9.92 -11.28
N GLY A 409 45.41 9.91 -12.61
CA GLY A 409 44.41 10.70 -13.34
C GLY A 409 44.62 12.21 -13.15
N ASP A 410 43.63 13.01 -13.56
CA ASP A 410 43.70 14.46 -13.53
C ASP A 410 43.44 15.05 -12.12
N ASP A 411 42.63 14.38 -11.30
CA ASP A 411 42.29 14.79 -9.93
C ASP A 411 43.08 14.03 -8.85
N GLY A 412 43.95 13.10 -9.24
CA GLY A 412 44.91 12.46 -8.35
C GLY A 412 44.38 11.23 -7.60
N ASP A 413 43.15 10.81 -7.88
CA ASP A 413 42.47 9.78 -7.10
C ASP A 413 42.74 8.34 -7.57
N TYR A 414 43.40 8.12 -8.71
CA TYR A 414 43.62 6.78 -9.28
C TYR A 414 42.33 6.06 -9.68
N SER A 415 41.32 6.82 -10.09
CA SER A 415 40.10 6.37 -10.73
C SER A 415 39.91 7.11 -12.06
N GLN A 416 39.30 6.45 -13.04
CA GLN A 416 38.90 7.04 -14.31
C GLN A 416 37.39 6.98 -14.40
N GLU A 417 36.73 8.12 -14.21
CA GLU A 417 35.28 8.20 -14.23
C GLU A 417 34.73 8.35 -15.64
N ARG A 418 33.76 7.50 -15.98
CA ARG A 418 32.97 7.68 -17.19
C ARG A 418 31.97 8.81 -17.01
N SER A 419 31.73 9.58 -18.07
CA SER A 419 30.70 10.63 -18.01
C SER A 419 29.30 10.01 -17.96
N VAL A 420 28.34 10.75 -17.38
CA VAL A 420 26.92 10.35 -17.39
C VAL A 420 26.44 10.16 -18.83
N ASP A 421 26.84 11.04 -19.75
CA ASP A 421 26.49 10.96 -21.18
C ASP A 421 26.97 9.66 -21.85
N ASP A 422 28.14 9.13 -21.44
CA ASP A 422 28.67 7.88 -21.98
C ASP A 422 27.90 6.65 -21.48
N LEU A 423 27.33 6.73 -20.28
CA LEU A 423 26.58 5.64 -19.64
C LEU A 423 25.09 5.65 -20.02
N ARG A 424 24.53 6.84 -20.24
CA ARG A 424 23.10 7.08 -20.51
C ARG A 424 22.51 6.15 -21.58
N PRO A 425 23.17 5.89 -22.74
CA PRO A 425 22.58 5.03 -23.77
C PRO A 425 22.27 3.60 -23.31
N LEU A 426 23.14 3.00 -22.49
CA LEU A 426 22.89 1.65 -21.96
C LEU A 426 21.85 1.70 -20.83
N VAL A 427 21.90 2.72 -19.98
CA VAL A 427 20.91 2.90 -18.89
C VAL A 427 19.49 3.04 -19.44
N ASP A 428 19.30 3.84 -20.49
CA ASP A 428 17.99 4.05 -21.12
C ASP A 428 17.49 2.79 -21.82
N ALA A 429 18.36 2.13 -22.56
CA ALA A 429 17.99 0.91 -23.25
C ALA A 429 17.66 -0.22 -22.26
N ALA A 430 18.35 -0.30 -21.12
CA ALA A 430 18.01 -1.24 -20.05
C ALA A 430 16.61 -0.98 -19.48
N ARG A 431 16.22 0.29 -19.29
CA ARG A 431 14.85 0.65 -18.86
C ARG A 431 13.80 0.11 -19.84
N GLU A 432 14.00 0.38 -21.13
CA GLU A 432 13.07 -0.03 -22.19
C GLU A 432 12.97 -1.55 -22.32
N ASP A 433 14.06 -2.26 -22.00
CA ASP A 433 14.13 -3.72 -22.05
C ASP A 433 13.62 -4.41 -20.77
N GLY A 434 13.26 -3.65 -19.74
CA GLY A 434 12.89 -4.20 -18.43
C GLY A 434 14.07 -4.86 -17.72
N ALA A 435 15.27 -4.30 -17.88
CA ALA A 435 16.48 -4.74 -17.20
C ALA A 435 16.88 -3.76 -16.08
N TYR A 436 17.43 -4.30 -14.99
CA TYR A 436 17.98 -3.50 -13.90
C TYR A 436 19.43 -3.08 -14.20
N VAL A 437 19.87 -1.93 -13.67
CA VAL A 437 21.24 -1.45 -13.81
C VAL A 437 21.86 -1.29 -12.43
N VAL A 438 23.11 -1.72 -12.28
CA VAL A 438 23.93 -1.43 -11.10
C VAL A 438 25.17 -0.66 -11.55
N LEU A 439 25.43 0.51 -10.95
CA LEU A 439 26.63 1.29 -11.24
C LEU A 439 27.75 0.90 -10.26
N ASP A 440 28.79 0.26 -10.76
CA ASP A 440 29.97 -0.15 -9.98
C ASP A 440 31.00 0.98 -9.91
N LEU A 441 31.41 1.28 -8.67
CA LEU A 441 32.43 2.26 -8.35
C LEU A 441 33.74 1.60 -7.90
N GLN A 442 34.82 1.91 -8.62
CA GLN A 442 36.20 1.58 -8.26
C GLN A 442 36.93 2.88 -7.85
N PRO A 443 36.88 3.27 -6.57
CA PRO A 443 37.08 4.67 -6.19
C PRO A 443 38.53 5.14 -6.16
N GLY A 444 39.50 4.23 -6.23
CA GLY A 444 40.88 4.61 -5.95
C GLY A 444 40.99 5.25 -4.56
N ARG A 445 41.54 6.45 -4.48
CA ARG A 445 41.84 7.18 -3.24
C ARG A 445 40.71 8.08 -2.74
N THR A 446 39.67 8.29 -3.55
CA THR A 446 38.49 9.04 -3.09
C THR A 446 37.55 8.12 -2.30
N ASP A 447 36.59 8.71 -1.59
CA ASP A 447 35.55 7.96 -0.89
C ASP A 447 34.36 7.62 -1.80
N PHE A 448 33.65 6.53 -1.48
CA PHE A 448 32.52 6.06 -2.27
C PHE A 448 31.40 7.08 -2.42
N ARG A 449 31.06 7.81 -1.36
CA ARG A 449 29.98 8.80 -1.40
C ARG A 449 30.29 9.92 -2.39
N THR A 450 31.52 10.42 -2.39
CA THR A 450 31.97 11.46 -3.32
C THR A 450 31.83 11.01 -4.77
N GLN A 451 32.20 9.76 -5.10
CA GLN A 451 32.00 9.23 -6.45
C GLN A 451 30.53 8.96 -6.78
N ALA A 452 29.76 8.37 -5.88
CA ALA A 452 28.34 8.10 -6.11
C ALA A 452 27.55 9.38 -6.44
N GLN A 453 27.89 10.49 -5.79
CA GLN A 453 27.29 11.81 -6.06
C GLN A 453 27.52 12.31 -7.50
N ARG A 454 28.59 11.88 -8.18
CA ARG A 454 28.82 12.23 -9.61
C ARG A 454 27.76 11.59 -10.52
N TYR A 455 27.17 10.48 -10.10
CA TYR A 455 26.15 9.73 -10.84
C TYR A 455 24.73 9.94 -10.31
N ALA A 456 24.50 10.98 -9.50
CA ALA A 456 23.18 11.27 -8.94
C ALA A 456 22.08 11.39 -10.01
N GLU A 457 22.40 11.85 -11.22
CA GLU A 457 21.44 11.90 -12.34
C GLU A 457 20.98 10.49 -12.76
N LEU A 458 21.89 9.53 -12.87
CA LEU A 458 21.54 8.15 -13.22
C LEU A 458 20.89 7.42 -12.05
N LEU A 459 21.34 7.65 -10.82
CA LEU A 459 20.74 7.06 -9.62
C LEU A 459 19.31 7.56 -9.37
N ALA A 460 18.93 8.71 -9.95
CA ALA A 460 17.54 9.19 -9.94
C ALA A 460 16.61 8.35 -10.84
N GLU A 461 17.14 7.57 -11.79
CA GLU A 461 16.33 6.67 -12.59
C GLU A 461 15.90 5.46 -11.74
N PRO A 462 14.63 5.02 -11.79
CA PRO A 462 14.08 4.01 -10.87
C PRO A 462 14.85 2.69 -10.86
N HIS A 463 15.24 2.20 -12.03
CA HIS A 463 15.87 0.91 -12.29
C HIS A 463 17.40 0.89 -12.11
N VAL A 464 17.98 1.93 -11.49
CA VAL A 464 19.44 2.06 -11.29
C VAL A 464 19.78 1.97 -9.79
N GLY A 465 20.58 0.95 -9.43
CA GLY A 465 21.23 0.77 -8.13
C GLY A 465 22.74 1.10 -8.17
N LEU A 466 23.44 0.82 -7.07
CA LEU A 466 24.84 1.17 -6.86
C LEU A 466 25.63 -0.03 -6.35
N ALA A 467 26.81 -0.27 -6.89
CA ALA A 467 27.80 -1.21 -6.37
C ALA A 467 29.01 -0.44 -5.84
N LEU A 468 29.48 -0.84 -4.66
CA LEU A 468 30.73 -0.39 -4.07
C LEU A 468 31.73 -1.53 -4.24
N ASP A 469 32.90 -1.24 -4.82
CA ASP A 469 33.99 -2.19 -4.95
C ASP A 469 35.18 -1.85 -4.04
N PRO A 470 35.20 -2.39 -2.80
CA PRO A 470 36.28 -2.16 -1.85
C PRO A 470 37.66 -2.62 -2.33
N GLU A 471 37.76 -3.54 -3.30
CA GLU A 471 39.08 -4.03 -3.75
C GLU A 471 39.90 -2.90 -4.38
N TRP A 472 39.22 -1.89 -4.92
CA TRP A 472 39.80 -0.71 -5.55
C TRP A 472 39.82 0.52 -4.64
N ARG A 473 39.50 0.38 -3.35
CA ARG A 473 39.58 1.47 -2.38
C ARG A 473 41.00 1.57 -1.79
N LEU A 474 41.75 2.60 -2.18
CA LEU A 474 43.14 2.85 -1.81
C LEU A 474 43.29 3.83 -0.64
N ALA A 475 44.22 3.55 0.27
CA ALA A 475 44.74 4.54 1.20
C ALA A 475 45.60 5.63 0.47
N PRO A 476 45.88 6.78 1.10
CA PRO A 476 46.53 7.93 0.42
C PRO A 476 47.88 7.65 -0.25
N ASP A 477 48.65 6.67 0.24
CA ASP A 477 49.97 6.28 -0.28
C ASP A 477 49.96 4.98 -1.09
N GLN A 478 48.80 4.36 -1.23
CA GLN A 478 48.62 3.10 -1.94
C GLN A 478 48.41 3.29 -3.44
N VAL A 479 48.72 2.26 -4.21
CA VAL A 479 48.46 2.17 -5.66
C VAL A 479 47.92 0.78 -6.01
N HIS A 480 47.12 0.67 -7.07
CA HIS A 480 46.52 -0.60 -7.48
C HIS A 480 47.54 -1.69 -7.82
N LEU A 481 47.10 -2.95 -7.76
CA LEU A 481 47.88 -4.17 -8.07
C LEU A 481 49.12 -4.41 -7.17
N ARG A 482 49.24 -3.67 -6.06
CA ARG A 482 50.26 -3.90 -5.01
C ARG A 482 49.67 -4.51 -3.74
N GLN A 483 48.40 -4.22 -3.48
CA GLN A 483 47.59 -4.74 -2.41
C GLN A 483 46.14 -4.75 -2.87
N ILE A 484 45.30 -5.49 -2.14
CA ILE A 484 43.85 -5.37 -2.25
C ILE A 484 43.41 -4.20 -1.39
N GLY A 485 42.55 -3.35 -1.93
CA GLY A 485 41.93 -2.25 -1.21
C GLY A 485 41.05 -2.72 -0.05
N SER A 486 40.58 -1.74 0.72
CA SER A 486 39.66 -1.98 1.83
C SER A 486 38.88 -0.74 2.19
N VAL A 487 37.68 -0.94 2.71
CA VAL A 487 36.81 0.10 3.26
C VAL A 487 36.35 -0.28 4.67
N SER A 488 35.89 0.69 5.43
CA SER A 488 35.22 0.45 6.72
C SER A 488 33.71 0.49 6.56
N ALA A 489 32.99 -0.23 7.43
CA ALA A 489 31.54 -0.10 7.53
C ALA A 489 31.11 1.36 7.73
N ALA A 490 31.89 2.19 8.42
CA ALA A 490 31.58 3.60 8.60
C ALA A 490 31.57 4.42 7.29
N GLU A 491 32.41 4.09 6.30
CA GLU A 491 32.37 4.77 4.98
C GLU A 491 31.24 4.21 4.10
N ILE A 492 30.96 2.90 4.19
CA ILE A 492 29.77 2.29 3.56
C ILE A 492 28.51 2.96 4.09
N ASN A 493 28.37 3.11 5.42
CA ASN A 493 27.21 3.70 6.05
C ASN A 493 27.02 5.18 5.70
N GLN A 494 28.11 5.93 5.50
CA GLN A 494 28.01 7.31 4.98
C GLN A 494 27.44 7.35 3.56
N THR A 495 27.76 6.34 2.75
CA THR A 495 27.27 6.22 1.36
C THR A 495 25.82 5.73 1.35
N SER A 496 25.49 4.71 2.14
CA SER A 496 24.13 4.17 2.25
C SER A 496 23.17 5.19 2.86
N GLU A 497 23.56 5.94 3.90
CA GLU A 497 22.71 6.99 4.48
C GLU A 497 22.42 8.09 3.45
N TRP A 498 23.41 8.48 2.66
CA TRP A 498 23.22 9.45 1.58
C TRP A 498 22.28 8.91 0.50
N LEU A 499 22.48 7.66 0.03
CA LEU A 499 21.65 7.05 -1.00
C LEU A 499 20.21 6.84 -0.52
N ALA A 500 20.03 6.36 0.71
CA ALA A 500 18.71 6.17 1.32
C ALA A 500 17.94 7.49 1.43
N ARG A 501 18.60 8.56 1.90
CA ARG A 501 18.00 9.90 1.92
C ARG A 501 17.68 10.40 0.51
N PHE A 502 18.60 10.21 -0.43
CA PHE A 502 18.43 10.61 -1.82
C PHE A 502 17.20 9.94 -2.46
N THR A 503 17.00 8.64 -2.22
CA THR A 503 15.86 7.84 -2.68
C THR A 503 14.56 8.32 -2.03
N ARG A 504 14.54 8.48 -0.70
CA ARG A 504 13.35 8.94 0.04
C ARG A 504 12.89 10.34 -0.37
N GLU A 505 13.81 11.29 -0.51
CA GLU A 505 13.49 12.68 -0.89
C GLU A 505 12.94 12.82 -2.32
N ARG A 506 13.01 11.75 -3.12
CA ARG A 506 12.56 11.71 -4.52
C ARG A 506 11.44 10.71 -4.76
N ASP A 507 10.90 10.12 -3.69
CA ASP A 507 9.84 9.11 -3.76
C ASP A 507 10.19 7.95 -4.71
N LEU A 508 11.48 7.59 -4.76
CA LEU A 508 11.98 6.57 -5.68
C LEU A 508 11.72 5.15 -5.15
N PRO A 509 11.59 4.16 -6.05
CA PRO A 509 11.62 2.76 -5.66
C PRO A 509 12.93 2.38 -4.94
N GLN A 510 12.88 1.27 -4.20
CA GLN A 510 14.02 0.76 -3.44
C GLN A 510 15.23 0.53 -4.35
N LYS A 511 16.43 0.87 -3.86
CA LYS A 511 17.69 0.76 -4.60
C LYS A 511 18.49 -0.45 -4.16
N MET A 512 19.01 -1.22 -5.12
CA MET A 512 19.99 -2.25 -4.82
C MET A 512 21.32 -1.56 -4.47
N LEU A 513 21.88 -1.87 -3.30
CA LEU A 513 23.22 -1.47 -2.88
C LEU A 513 24.09 -2.72 -2.76
N VAL A 514 24.95 -2.94 -3.76
CA VAL A 514 25.84 -4.10 -3.83
C VAL A 514 27.18 -3.76 -3.18
N LEU A 515 27.65 -4.67 -2.32
CA LEU A 515 28.97 -4.62 -1.70
C LEU A 515 29.78 -5.80 -2.21
N HIS A 516 30.74 -5.54 -3.10
CA HIS A 516 31.63 -6.59 -3.61
C HIS A 516 32.58 -7.06 -2.49
N GLN A 517 32.72 -8.38 -2.36
CA GLN A 517 33.58 -8.97 -1.36
C GLN A 517 33.99 -10.40 -1.70
N PHE A 518 35.29 -10.64 -1.81
CA PHE A 518 35.87 -12.00 -1.84
C PHE A 518 36.87 -12.26 -0.71
N SER A 519 37.09 -11.27 0.17
CA SER A 519 37.93 -11.41 1.35
C SER A 519 37.37 -10.62 2.53
N LEU A 520 37.40 -11.22 3.74
CA LEU A 520 36.93 -10.56 4.96
C LEU A 520 37.63 -9.22 5.24
N ARG A 521 38.88 -9.03 4.79
CA ARG A 521 39.62 -7.78 5.01
C ARG A 521 39.16 -6.60 4.15
N MET A 522 38.39 -6.86 3.09
CA MET A 522 37.92 -5.82 2.17
C MET A 522 36.93 -4.87 2.85
N ILE A 523 36.14 -5.39 3.77
CA ILE A 523 35.19 -4.60 4.58
C ILE A 523 35.54 -4.81 6.05
N SER A 524 36.18 -3.82 6.64
CA SER A 524 36.44 -3.79 8.08
C SER A 524 35.16 -3.44 8.86
N ASP A 525 35.01 -4.07 10.03
CA ASP A 525 33.84 -3.91 10.91
C ASP A 525 32.51 -4.21 10.24
N ARG A 526 32.50 -5.19 9.32
CA ARG A 526 31.36 -5.53 8.45
C ARG A 526 30.04 -5.79 9.18
N GLN A 527 30.09 -6.31 10.41
CA GLN A 527 28.90 -6.51 11.24
C GLN A 527 28.16 -5.20 11.55
N ASP A 528 28.84 -4.05 11.42
CA ASP A 528 28.30 -2.72 11.70
C ASP A 528 27.79 -2.00 10.43
N VAL A 529 27.71 -2.68 9.28
CA VAL A 529 27.04 -2.13 8.09
C VAL A 529 25.55 -1.96 8.41
N ASP A 530 25.04 -0.74 8.21
CA ASP A 530 23.66 -0.39 8.49
C ASP A 530 22.74 -0.87 7.36
N THR A 531 21.92 -1.88 7.67
CA THR A 531 20.95 -2.48 6.75
C THR A 531 19.52 -2.06 7.07
N SER A 532 19.33 -1.07 7.96
CA SER A 532 18.00 -0.64 8.42
C SER A 532 17.30 0.37 7.48
N HIS A 533 17.95 0.78 6.40
CA HIS A 533 17.38 1.72 5.43
C HIS A 533 16.31 1.05 4.57
N ASP A 534 15.05 1.44 4.79
CA ASP A 534 13.86 0.96 4.04
C ASP A 534 13.92 1.28 2.53
N GLU A 535 14.80 2.18 2.13
CA GLU A 535 15.05 2.58 0.74
C GLU A 535 16.07 1.71 0.02
N LEU A 536 16.82 0.87 0.74
CA LEU A 536 17.93 0.11 0.18
C LEU A 536 17.73 -1.38 0.39
N ALA A 537 18.08 -2.15 -0.62
CA ALA A 537 18.31 -3.59 -0.52
C ALA A 537 19.82 -3.83 -0.57
N VAL A 538 20.42 -4.15 0.58
CA VAL A 538 21.86 -4.37 0.68
C VAL A 538 22.20 -5.80 0.28
N VAL A 539 23.10 -5.95 -0.68
CA VAL A 539 23.59 -7.25 -1.17
C VAL A 539 25.08 -7.36 -0.86
N ILE A 540 25.50 -8.41 -0.15
CA ILE A 540 26.91 -8.81 -0.19
C ILE A 540 27.09 -9.75 -1.37
N HIS A 541 27.89 -9.33 -2.34
CA HIS A 541 28.10 -10.07 -3.58
C HIS A 541 29.49 -10.70 -3.58
N VAL A 542 29.51 -12.04 -3.58
CA VAL A 542 30.74 -12.83 -3.52
C VAL A 542 31.36 -12.91 -4.92
N ASP A 543 32.39 -12.09 -5.12
CA ASP A 543 33.03 -11.81 -6.41
C ASP A 543 34.44 -12.44 -6.53
N GLY A 544 34.68 -13.55 -5.83
CA GLY A 544 35.96 -14.27 -5.89
C GLY A 544 35.94 -15.38 -6.95
N GLN A 545 36.99 -15.45 -7.78
CA GLN A 545 37.14 -16.46 -8.83
C GLN A 545 37.90 -17.71 -8.40
N GLY A 546 37.74 -18.81 -9.14
CA GLY A 546 38.62 -19.99 -9.08
C GLY A 546 37.88 -21.32 -9.01
N THR A 547 38.51 -22.32 -8.40
CA THR A 547 37.88 -23.65 -8.28
C THR A 547 36.61 -23.60 -7.41
N GLN A 548 35.61 -24.41 -7.75
CA GLN A 548 34.33 -24.43 -7.01
C GLN A 548 34.47 -24.68 -5.50
N PRO A 549 35.37 -25.54 -5.00
CA PRO A 549 35.62 -25.65 -3.56
C PRO A 549 36.15 -24.37 -2.91
N ALA A 550 37.00 -23.60 -3.61
CA ALA A 550 37.54 -22.34 -3.09
C ALA A 550 36.46 -21.26 -3.03
N LYS A 551 35.60 -21.19 -4.06
CA LYS A 551 34.46 -20.27 -4.08
C LYS A 551 33.46 -20.58 -2.99
N ARG A 552 33.10 -21.86 -2.81
CA ARG A 552 32.24 -22.31 -1.71
C ARG A 552 32.85 -21.96 -0.34
N GLY A 553 34.15 -22.18 -0.16
CA GLY A 553 34.83 -21.79 1.08
C GLY A 553 34.78 -20.29 1.35
N THR A 554 34.87 -19.46 0.30
CA THR A 554 34.72 -18.00 0.39
C THR A 554 33.28 -17.61 0.74
N TRP A 555 32.29 -18.20 0.08
CA TRP A 555 30.87 -18.03 0.37
C TRP A 555 30.54 -18.33 1.84
N ASP A 556 30.95 -19.49 2.35
CA ASP A 556 30.71 -19.89 3.74
C ASP A 556 31.40 -18.94 4.74
N ALA A 557 32.65 -18.55 4.44
CA ALA A 557 33.40 -17.64 5.30
C ALA A 557 32.79 -16.23 5.35
N LEU A 558 32.35 -15.71 4.21
CA LEU A 558 31.74 -14.39 4.14
C LEU A 558 30.34 -14.36 4.75
N ARG A 559 29.59 -15.45 4.76
CA ARG A 559 28.29 -15.51 5.46
C ARG A 559 28.41 -15.56 6.98
N THR A 560 29.55 -16.00 7.50
CA THR A 560 29.77 -16.08 8.93
C THR A 560 29.81 -14.67 9.56
N ASN A 561 28.92 -14.42 10.54
CA ASN A 561 28.74 -13.13 11.23
C ASN A 561 28.47 -11.95 10.27
N ALA A 562 27.83 -12.20 9.13
CA ALA A 562 27.34 -11.14 8.28
C ALA A 562 26.12 -10.44 8.91
N PRO A 563 25.92 -9.13 8.65
CA PRO A 563 24.66 -8.46 8.95
C PRO A 563 23.51 -9.06 8.11
N ASP A 564 22.28 -8.64 8.40
CA ASP A 564 21.10 -9.07 7.65
C ASP A 564 21.11 -8.44 6.25
N VAL A 565 21.43 -9.24 5.23
CA VAL A 565 21.66 -8.83 3.84
C VAL A 565 21.19 -9.91 2.87
N HIS A 566 20.93 -9.50 1.64
CA HIS A 566 20.79 -10.39 0.49
C HIS A 566 22.14 -10.87 0.00
N TRP A 567 22.15 -11.98 -0.73
CA TRP A 567 23.38 -12.64 -1.15
C TRP A 567 23.53 -12.71 -2.65
N GLY A 568 24.71 -12.36 -3.13
CA GLY A 568 25.04 -12.43 -4.53
C GLY A 568 26.23 -13.35 -4.83
N TRP A 569 26.24 -13.97 -6.01
CA TRP A 569 27.27 -14.87 -6.50
C TRP A 569 27.73 -14.47 -7.91
N LYS A 570 29.03 -14.26 -8.10
CA LYS A 570 29.61 -14.02 -9.43
C LYS A 570 30.11 -15.31 -10.05
N ASN A 571 29.79 -15.57 -11.30
CA ASN A 571 30.40 -16.60 -12.14
C ASN A 571 31.38 -15.95 -13.12
N PHE A 572 32.58 -16.53 -13.24
CA PHE A 572 33.62 -16.06 -14.16
C PHE A 572 33.75 -17.05 -15.32
N TYR A 573 33.65 -16.58 -16.58
CA TYR A 573 33.64 -17.49 -17.73
C TYR A 573 34.94 -18.26 -17.89
N ASP A 574 36.07 -17.60 -17.70
CA ASP A 574 37.40 -18.14 -18.01
C ASP A 574 38.19 -18.51 -16.74
N GLU A 575 37.91 -17.84 -15.61
CA GLU A 575 38.66 -18.00 -14.37
C GLU A 575 38.09 -19.05 -13.41
N ASP A 576 36.81 -19.42 -13.59
CA ASP A 576 36.21 -20.53 -12.84
C ASP A 576 36.45 -21.86 -13.56
N GLU A 577 37.08 -22.81 -12.86
CA GLU A 577 37.44 -24.11 -13.42
C GLU A 577 36.75 -25.28 -12.65
N PRO A 578 35.66 -25.86 -13.20
CA PRO A 578 34.78 -25.30 -14.24
C PRO A 578 33.84 -24.23 -13.66
N MET A 579 33.38 -23.29 -14.47
CA MET A 579 32.26 -22.40 -14.14
C MET A 579 30.97 -23.21 -13.91
N LEU A 580 30.15 -22.79 -12.95
CA LEU A 580 28.83 -23.40 -12.74
C LEU A 580 27.88 -23.03 -13.88
N ASP A 581 27.09 -23.99 -14.33
CA ASP A 581 25.93 -23.71 -15.18
C ASP A 581 24.77 -23.09 -14.36
N PRO A 582 23.69 -22.60 -14.99
CA PRO A 582 22.56 -22.02 -14.25
C PRO A 582 21.94 -22.96 -13.20
N ALA A 583 21.75 -24.24 -13.52
CA ALA A 583 21.15 -25.21 -12.61
C ALA A 583 22.05 -25.49 -11.40
N GLN A 584 23.36 -25.56 -11.61
CA GLN A 584 24.35 -25.70 -10.55
C GLN A 584 24.49 -24.43 -9.71
N THR A 585 24.42 -23.24 -10.32
CA THR A 585 24.42 -21.96 -9.61
C THR A 585 23.22 -21.86 -8.69
N TYR A 586 22.05 -22.32 -9.14
CA TYR A 586 20.82 -22.38 -8.32
C TYR A 586 20.82 -23.48 -7.24
N GLN A 587 21.90 -24.26 -7.15
CA GLN A 587 22.16 -25.21 -6.05
C GLN A 587 23.19 -24.70 -5.03
N VAL A 588 23.72 -23.48 -5.21
CA VAL A 588 24.45 -22.78 -4.14
C VAL A 588 23.48 -22.57 -2.99
N ASP A 589 23.90 -22.87 -1.76
CA ASP A 589 23.05 -22.82 -0.57
C ASP A 589 23.51 -21.72 0.41
N PRO A 590 22.63 -20.78 0.80
CA PRO A 590 21.31 -20.56 0.20
C PRO A 590 21.41 -20.06 -1.24
N VAL A 591 20.29 -20.14 -1.95
CA VAL A 591 20.18 -19.69 -3.34
C VAL A 591 20.52 -18.19 -3.43
N PRO A 592 21.43 -17.76 -4.32
CA PRO A 592 21.76 -16.36 -4.49
C PRO A 592 20.56 -15.53 -5.00
N ASP A 593 20.40 -14.33 -4.47
CA ASP A 593 19.41 -13.33 -4.92
C ASP A 593 19.88 -12.59 -6.17
N LEU A 594 21.21 -12.41 -6.32
CA LEU A 594 21.88 -11.82 -7.46
C LEU A 594 22.93 -12.78 -8.02
N VAL A 595 22.84 -13.13 -9.31
CA VAL A 595 23.88 -13.87 -10.03
C VAL A 595 24.48 -12.97 -11.09
N THR A 596 25.80 -12.76 -11.07
CA THR A 596 26.50 -11.99 -12.12
C THR A 596 27.39 -12.90 -12.96
N TYR A 597 27.58 -12.55 -14.23
CA TYR A 597 28.52 -13.20 -15.13
C TYR A 597 29.56 -12.18 -15.60
N GLN A 598 30.84 -12.52 -15.41
CA GLN A 598 31.98 -11.69 -15.77
C GLN A 598 32.91 -12.43 -16.73
#